data_AF-A0A655CKH7-F1
#
_entry.id   AF-A0A655CKH7-F1
#
_cell.length_a   1.000
_cell.length_b   1.000
_cell.length_c   1.000
_cell.angle_alpha   90.00
_cell.angle_beta   90.00
_cell.angle_gamma   90.00
#
_symmetry.space_group_name_H-M   'P 1'
#
loop_
_entity.id
_entity.type
_entity.pdbx_description
1 polymer ?
#
loop_
_entity_poly.entity_id
_entity_poly.type
_entity_poly.pdbx_seq_one_letter_code
_entity_poly.pdbx_strand_id
1 'polypeptide(L)'
;MSRMVELGWICVSINYSKSPRCTWPAHIVDVKRAIAWVRENIADYGGDPDFITITGGSAGAHLAALAALSANDPALQPGFESADTAVQAAAPYYGVYDLTNAENMHEMMMPFLEHFVMRSRYVDNPGLFKAASPISYVHSEAPPFFVLHGEKDPMVPSAQSRAFSAALRDAGAATVSYAELPNAHHAFDLAATVRSRMVAEAVSDFLGVIYGRRMGARKGSLALSSPPAS
;
A
#
# COMPACT_ATOMS: atom_id res chain seq x y z
N MET A 1 14.12 -1.33 -4.70
CA MET A 1 13.90 -0.31 -5.77
C MET A 1 14.84 -0.46 -6.96
N SER A 2 16.14 -0.76 -6.80
CA SER A 2 17.08 -0.87 -7.95
C SER A 2 16.59 -1.77 -9.09
N ARG A 3 16.02 -2.94 -8.76
CA ARG A 3 15.43 -3.84 -9.75
C ARG A 3 14.31 -3.20 -10.59
N MET A 4 13.45 -2.39 -9.96
CA MET A 4 12.38 -1.68 -10.67
C MET A 4 12.96 -0.66 -11.66
N VAL A 5 14.01 0.06 -11.26
CA VAL A 5 14.70 1.03 -12.13
C VAL A 5 15.34 0.35 -13.34
N GLU A 6 15.97 -0.82 -13.14
CA GLU A 6 16.52 -1.62 -14.26
C GLU A 6 15.45 -2.02 -15.29
N LEU A 7 14.20 -2.17 -14.83
CA LEU A 7 13.05 -2.50 -15.67
C LEU A 7 12.34 -1.25 -16.24
N GLY A 8 12.92 -0.06 -16.07
CA GLY A 8 12.41 1.19 -16.64
C GLY A 8 11.36 1.90 -15.77
N TRP A 9 11.17 1.51 -14.51
CA TRP A 9 10.25 2.19 -13.61
C TRP A 9 10.86 3.46 -13.02
N ILE A 10 10.07 4.53 -12.95
CA ILE A 10 10.41 5.69 -12.15
C ILE A 10 10.04 5.43 -10.70
N CYS A 11 11.05 5.51 -9.84
CA CYS A 11 10.93 5.25 -8.41
C CYS A 11 10.90 6.58 -7.63
N VAL A 12 9.76 6.92 -7.04
CA VAL A 12 9.61 8.10 -6.18
C VAL A 12 9.68 7.66 -4.72
N SER A 13 10.69 8.12 -3.99
CA SER A 13 10.82 7.90 -2.54
C SER A 13 10.36 9.14 -1.79
N ILE A 14 9.42 8.96 -0.87
CA ILE A 14 8.77 10.06 -0.16
C ILE A 14 9.11 10.03 1.33
N ASN A 15 9.18 11.21 1.92
CA ASN A 15 9.10 11.35 3.37
C ASN A 15 7.65 11.71 3.76
N TYR A 16 7.29 11.40 4.99
CA TYR A 16 6.04 11.80 5.61
C TYR A 16 6.29 12.26 7.05
N SER A 17 5.36 13.05 7.59
CA SER A 17 5.35 13.51 8.97
C SER A 17 5.54 12.36 9.96
N LYS A 18 6.39 12.52 10.98
CA LYS A 18 6.72 11.46 11.94
C LYS A 18 6.18 11.74 13.35
N SER A 19 5.63 10.70 13.96
CA SER A 19 5.36 10.66 15.39
C SER A 19 6.66 10.73 16.21
N PRO A 20 6.66 11.35 17.40
CA PRO A 20 5.51 11.97 18.06
C PRO A 20 5.30 13.45 17.70
N ARG A 21 6.10 14.02 16.80
CA ARG A 21 5.98 15.46 16.44
C ARG A 21 4.66 15.74 15.71
N CYS A 22 4.23 14.80 14.88
CA CYS A 22 2.94 14.81 14.21
C CYS A 22 2.13 13.57 14.63
N THR A 23 0.81 13.70 14.73
CA THR A 23 -0.09 12.60 15.07
C THR A 23 -0.90 12.16 13.86
N TRP A 24 -1.59 11.03 13.98
CA TRP A 24 -2.66 10.68 13.05
C TRP A 24 -3.67 11.85 12.89
N PRO A 25 -4.15 12.16 11.67
CA PRO A 25 -3.90 11.49 10.38
C PRO A 25 -2.75 12.08 9.53
N ALA A 26 -1.87 12.94 10.06
CA ALA A 26 -0.85 13.65 9.25
C ALA A 26 -0.03 12.74 8.32
N HIS A 27 0.32 11.54 8.81
CA HIS A 27 1.08 10.54 8.08
C HIS A 27 0.42 10.12 6.75
N ILE A 28 -0.87 9.76 6.76
CA ILE A 28 -1.59 9.33 5.56
C ILE A 28 -1.88 10.52 4.64
N VAL A 29 -2.16 11.69 5.23
CA VAL A 29 -2.37 12.93 4.47
C VAL A 29 -1.14 13.27 3.62
N ASP A 30 0.07 13.14 4.18
CA ASP A 30 1.31 13.38 3.44
C ASP A 30 1.52 12.36 2.30
N VAL A 31 1.22 11.09 2.54
CA VAL A 31 1.31 10.04 1.49
C VAL A 31 0.32 10.32 0.35
N LYS A 32 -0.93 10.66 0.65
CA LYS A 32 -1.93 11.00 -0.37
C LYS A 32 -1.55 12.28 -1.13
N ARG A 33 -1.00 13.27 -0.45
CA ARG A 33 -0.48 14.49 -1.09
C ARG A 33 0.69 14.19 -2.01
N ALA A 34 1.55 13.26 -1.65
CA ALA A 34 2.63 12.81 -2.52
C ALA A 34 2.12 12.07 -3.76
N ILE A 35 1.07 11.24 -3.64
CA ILE A 35 0.42 10.61 -4.80
C ILE A 35 -0.15 11.68 -5.74
N ALA A 36 -0.86 12.67 -5.20
CA ALA A 36 -1.40 13.78 -5.99
C ALA A 36 -0.28 14.54 -6.74
N TRP A 37 0.82 14.84 -6.05
CA TRP A 37 1.98 15.49 -6.66
C TRP A 37 2.59 14.64 -7.77
N VAL A 38 2.78 13.34 -7.55
CA VAL A 38 3.29 12.42 -8.57
C VAL A 38 2.35 12.42 -9.78
N ARG A 39 1.05 12.31 -9.58
CA ARG A 39 0.07 12.33 -10.68
C ARG A 39 0.15 13.61 -11.51
N GLU A 40 0.35 14.75 -10.88
CA GLU A 40 0.43 16.05 -11.56
C GLU A 40 1.78 16.28 -12.26
N ASN A 41 2.89 15.76 -11.72
CA ASN A 41 4.24 16.17 -12.11
C ASN A 41 5.07 15.07 -12.77
N ILE A 42 4.75 13.78 -12.61
CA ILE A 42 5.66 12.69 -12.99
C ILE A 42 5.93 12.61 -14.49
N ALA A 43 5.04 13.16 -15.32
CA ALA A 43 5.21 13.24 -16.76
C ALA A 43 6.48 14.02 -17.15
N ASP A 44 6.83 15.08 -16.42
CA ASP A 44 8.03 15.89 -16.65
C ASP A 44 9.32 15.12 -16.33
N TYR A 45 9.21 14.02 -15.57
CA TYR A 45 10.31 13.12 -15.24
C TYR A 45 10.31 11.87 -16.13
N GLY A 46 9.37 11.76 -17.08
CA GLY A 46 9.24 10.64 -18.02
C GLY A 46 8.34 9.49 -17.54
N GLY A 47 7.56 9.68 -16.47
CA GLY A 47 6.66 8.65 -15.93
C GLY A 47 5.24 8.76 -16.48
N ASP A 48 4.48 7.67 -16.41
CA ASP A 48 3.05 7.64 -16.76
C ASP A 48 2.22 8.07 -15.53
N PRO A 49 1.60 9.26 -15.54
CA PRO A 49 0.77 9.72 -14.41
C PRO A 49 -0.47 8.84 -14.20
N ASP A 50 -0.90 8.08 -15.20
CA ASP A 50 -2.07 7.21 -15.10
C ASP A 50 -1.73 5.81 -14.57
N PHE A 51 -0.46 5.53 -14.27
CA PHE A 51 0.00 4.25 -13.75
C PHE A 51 1.00 4.41 -12.59
N ILE A 52 0.43 4.65 -11.42
CA ILE A 52 1.13 4.82 -10.14
C ILE A 52 0.92 3.55 -9.31
N THR A 53 1.99 3.02 -8.74
CA THR A 53 1.93 1.88 -7.81
C THR A 53 2.61 2.26 -6.50
N ILE A 54 2.19 1.67 -5.40
CA ILE A 54 2.68 2.04 -4.06
C ILE A 54 3.21 0.84 -3.29
N THR A 55 4.30 1.05 -2.55
CA THR A 55 4.91 0.04 -1.69
C THR A 55 5.53 0.71 -0.47
N GLY A 56 5.83 -0.09 0.53
CA GLY A 56 6.47 0.34 1.76
C GLY A 56 6.66 -0.85 2.69
N GLY A 57 7.55 -0.71 3.66
CA GLY A 57 7.78 -1.68 4.73
C GLY A 57 7.23 -1.20 6.08
N SER A 58 6.71 -2.11 6.89
CA SER A 58 6.30 -1.85 8.28
C SER A 58 5.24 -0.72 8.36
N ALA A 59 5.50 0.38 9.06
CA ALA A 59 4.61 1.55 9.06
C ALA A 59 4.36 2.13 7.64
N GLY A 60 5.34 2.03 6.73
CA GLY A 60 5.13 2.40 5.33
C GLY A 60 4.20 1.43 4.58
N ALA A 61 4.17 0.16 4.95
CA ALA A 61 3.25 -0.82 4.39
C ALA A 61 1.80 -0.59 4.87
N HIS A 62 1.64 -0.19 6.13
CA HIS A 62 0.37 0.32 6.67
C HIS A 62 -0.15 1.50 5.83
N LEU A 63 0.68 2.54 5.65
CA LEU A 63 0.28 3.73 4.88
C LEU A 63 0.04 3.43 3.40
N ALA A 64 0.86 2.58 2.78
CA ALA A 64 0.69 2.16 1.40
C ALA A 64 -0.64 1.43 1.18
N ALA A 65 -0.97 0.48 2.06
CA ALA A 65 -2.23 -0.26 1.99
C ALA A 65 -3.44 0.65 2.25
N LEU A 66 -3.35 1.53 3.25
CA LEU A 66 -4.41 2.49 3.54
C LEU A 66 -4.64 3.45 2.37
N ALA A 67 -3.58 4.04 1.80
CA ALA A 67 -3.70 4.96 0.67
C ALA A 67 -4.33 4.27 -0.55
N ALA A 68 -3.95 3.01 -0.82
CA ALA A 68 -4.49 2.24 -1.92
C ALA A 68 -5.97 1.87 -1.77
N LEU A 69 -6.46 1.69 -0.54
CA LEU A 69 -7.86 1.33 -0.24
C LEU A 69 -8.77 2.53 0.04
N SER A 70 -8.20 3.72 0.27
CA SER A 70 -8.95 4.92 0.61
C SER A 70 -8.81 6.01 -0.47
N ALA A 71 -8.61 5.61 -1.72
CA ALA A 71 -8.50 6.53 -2.84
C ALA A 71 -9.64 7.56 -2.81
N ASN A 72 -9.28 8.84 -2.86
CA ASN A 72 -10.22 9.96 -2.92
C ASN A 72 -11.14 10.15 -1.70
N ASP A 73 -10.90 9.43 -0.59
CA ASP A 73 -11.60 9.68 0.67
C ASP A 73 -11.25 11.08 1.21
N PRO A 74 -12.22 12.03 1.24
CA PRO A 74 -11.99 13.41 1.65
C PRO A 74 -11.54 13.53 3.12
N ALA A 75 -11.94 12.60 3.99
CA ALA A 75 -11.53 12.61 5.40
C ALA A 75 -10.02 12.39 5.57
N LEU A 76 -9.37 11.76 4.58
CA LEU A 76 -7.94 11.45 4.60
C LEU A 76 -7.11 12.35 3.65
N GLN A 77 -7.72 13.37 3.02
CA GLN A 77 -7.02 14.35 2.18
C GLN A 77 -7.50 15.80 2.39
N PRO A 78 -7.55 16.29 3.65
CA PRO A 78 -8.01 17.64 3.94
C PRO A 78 -7.16 18.69 3.22
N GLY A 79 -7.82 19.62 2.54
CA GLY A 79 -7.22 20.71 1.78
C GLY A 79 -6.79 20.36 0.34
N PHE A 80 -7.09 19.15 -0.14
CA PHE A 80 -6.89 18.71 -1.53
C PHE A 80 -7.91 17.63 -1.92
N GLU A 81 -9.16 17.80 -1.50
CA GLU A 81 -10.27 16.84 -1.64
C GLU A 81 -10.60 16.47 -3.09
N SER A 82 -10.31 17.35 -4.05
CA SER A 82 -10.53 17.10 -5.48
C SER A 82 -9.40 16.34 -6.17
N ALA A 83 -8.25 16.15 -5.52
CA ALA A 83 -7.11 15.49 -6.14
C ALA A 83 -7.35 13.97 -6.27
N ASP A 84 -7.01 13.42 -7.43
CA ASP A 84 -7.03 11.98 -7.65
C ASP A 84 -5.82 11.30 -7.01
N THR A 85 -6.10 10.49 -5.99
CA THR A 85 -5.13 9.74 -5.20
C THR A 85 -5.24 8.22 -5.40
N ALA A 86 -5.96 7.78 -6.42
CA ALA A 86 -6.01 6.37 -6.79
C ALA A 86 -4.63 5.85 -7.20
N VAL A 87 -4.36 4.57 -6.96
CA VAL A 87 -3.16 3.86 -7.40
C VAL A 87 -3.57 2.56 -8.08
N GLN A 88 -2.77 2.08 -9.01
CA GLN A 88 -3.08 0.95 -9.88
C GLN A 88 -2.63 -0.39 -9.30
N ALA A 89 -1.77 -0.40 -8.27
CA ALA A 89 -1.40 -1.60 -7.51
C ALA A 89 -0.71 -1.21 -6.19
N ALA A 90 -0.73 -2.13 -5.23
CA ALA A 90 0.00 -2.01 -3.98
C ALA A 90 0.80 -3.27 -3.65
N ALA A 91 2.04 -3.11 -3.19
CA ALA A 91 2.90 -4.22 -2.74
C ALA A 91 3.44 -3.96 -1.32
N PRO A 92 2.60 -4.05 -0.26
CA PRO A 92 3.03 -3.76 1.12
C PRO A 92 3.84 -4.91 1.74
N TYR A 93 4.89 -4.56 2.49
CA TYR A 93 5.80 -5.50 3.16
C TYR A 93 5.64 -5.43 4.68
N TYR A 94 5.32 -6.57 5.32
CA TYR A 94 5.27 -6.77 6.78
C TYR A 94 4.55 -5.63 7.54
N GLY A 95 3.40 -5.20 7.00
CA GLY A 95 2.62 -4.10 7.54
C GLY A 95 1.70 -4.51 8.68
N VAL A 96 1.20 -3.49 9.39
CA VAL A 96 0.08 -3.62 10.32
C VAL A 96 -1.18 -3.14 9.61
N TYR A 97 -2.23 -3.96 9.56
CA TYR A 97 -3.44 -3.68 8.77
C TYR A 97 -4.70 -3.53 9.61
N ASP A 98 -4.69 -4.06 10.83
CA ASP A 98 -5.75 -3.91 11.82
C ASP A 98 -5.16 -3.39 13.13
N LEU A 99 -5.44 -2.11 13.42
CA LEU A 99 -5.04 -1.45 14.66
C LEU A 99 -6.05 -1.65 15.81
N THR A 100 -7.11 -2.41 15.58
CA THR A 100 -8.19 -2.63 16.56
C THR A 100 -8.09 -3.99 17.25
N ASN A 101 -7.27 -4.89 16.72
CA ASN A 101 -7.09 -6.24 17.23
C ASN A 101 -5.76 -6.39 17.99
N ALA A 102 -5.81 -6.13 19.30
CA ALA A 102 -4.65 -6.23 20.18
C ALA A 102 -4.10 -7.67 20.31
N GLU A 103 -4.94 -8.69 20.13
CA GLU A 103 -4.50 -10.11 20.17
C GLU A 103 -3.62 -10.47 18.98
N ASN A 104 -3.80 -9.77 17.85
CA ASN A 104 -2.99 -9.91 16.64
C ASN A 104 -1.90 -8.84 16.53
N MET A 105 -1.37 -8.39 17.67
CA MET A 105 -0.31 -7.39 17.74
C MET A 105 0.75 -7.79 18.75
N HIS A 106 1.98 -7.31 18.54
CA HIS A 106 3.00 -7.35 19.58
C HIS A 106 2.54 -6.49 20.77
N GLU A 107 2.79 -6.92 22.01
CA GLU A 107 2.30 -6.28 23.25
C GLU A 107 2.66 -4.79 23.36
N MET A 108 3.83 -4.41 22.88
CA MET A 108 4.31 -3.02 22.86
C MET A 108 3.67 -2.14 21.78
N MET A 109 2.95 -2.71 20.81
CA MET A 109 2.38 -1.98 19.67
C MET A 109 1.26 -1.05 20.12
N MET A 110 0.29 -1.54 20.92
CA MET A 110 -0.84 -0.70 21.34
C MET A 110 -0.39 0.48 22.21
N PRO A 111 0.44 0.31 23.25
CA PRO A 111 0.99 1.45 24.01
C PRO A 111 1.74 2.45 23.13
N PHE A 112 2.49 1.97 22.12
CA PHE A 112 3.18 2.84 21.17
C PHE A 112 2.19 3.68 20.33
N LEU A 113 1.16 3.04 19.79
CA LEU A 113 0.12 3.72 19.01
C LEU A 113 -0.61 4.74 19.86
N GLU A 114 -1.06 4.37 21.05
CA GLU A 114 -1.78 5.27 21.96
C GLU A 114 -0.95 6.48 22.36
N HIS A 115 0.32 6.29 22.72
CA HIS A 115 1.15 7.36 23.28
C HIS A 115 1.79 8.26 22.21
N PHE A 116 2.25 7.69 21.09
CA PHE A 116 3.04 8.43 20.11
C PHE A 116 2.30 8.77 18.83
N VAL A 117 1.42 7.88 18.33
CA VAL A 117 0.78 8.02 17.01
C VAL A 117 -0.59 8.66 17.09
N MET A 118 -1.47 8.07 17.89
CA MET A 118 -2.87 8.49 18.07
C MET A 118 -3.01 9.57 19.14
N ARG A 119 -2.10 9.60 20.13
CA ARG A 119 -2.22 10.42 21.36
C ARG A 119 -3.60 10.29 22.00
N SER A 120 -4.13 9.08 21.97
CA SER A 120 -5.48 8.75 22.37
C SER A 120 -5.54 7.25 22.67
N ARG A 121 -6.24 6.86 23.74
CA ARG A 121 -6.39 5.45 24.10
C ARG A 121 -7.41 4.78 23.20
N TYR A 122 -7.16 3.52 22.84
CA TYR A 122 -8.07 2.73 22.01
C TYR A 122 -9.43 2.58 22.67
N VAL A 123 -9.46 2.34 23.99
CA VAL A 123 -10.70 2.17 24.76
C VAL A 123 -11.60 3.40 24.75
N ASP A 124 -11.02 4.59 24.61
CA ASP A 124 -11.78 5.85 24.60
C ASP A 124 -12.24 6.21 23.18
N ASN A 125 -11.44 5.88 22.17
CA ASN A 125 -11.66 6.30 20.79
C ASN A 125 -11.45 5.16 19.77
N PRO A 126 -12.22 4.06 19.85
CA PRO A 126 -12.02 2.90 18.96
C PRO A 126 -12.23 3.24 17.48
N GLY A 127 -13.10 4.22 17.19
CA GLY A 127 -13.32 4.72 15.83
C GLY A 127 -12.07 5.35 15.20
N LEU A 128 -11.18 5.95 16.00
CA LEU A 128 -9.93 6.55 15.52
C LEU A 128 -8.96 5.48 15.00
N PHE A 129 -8.83 4.38 15.75
CA PHE A 129 -8.00 3.24 15.37
C PHE A 129 -8.58 2.50 14.18
N LYS A 130 -9.91 2.37 14.12
CA LYS A 130 -10.63 1.83 12.97
C LYS A 130 -10.37 2.65 11.69
N ALA A 131 -10.51 3.98 11.77
CA ALA A 131 -10.21 4.89 10.66
C ALA A 131 -8.72 4.84 10.23
N ALA A 132 -7.84 4.45 11.13
CA ALA A 132 -6.44 4.24 10.83
C ALA A 132 -6.11 2.80 10.39
N SER A 133 -7.07 1.88 10.29
CA SER A 133 -6.80 0.48 9.96
C SER A 133 -7.10 0.19 8.49
N PRO A 134 -6.10 -0.13 7.63
CA PRO A 134 -6.33 -0.49 6.23
C PRO A 134 -7.45 -1.53 6.03
N ILE A 135 -7.57 -2.52 6.93
CA ILE A 135 -8.59 -3.56 6.84
C ILE A 135 -10.03 -3.01 6.87
N SER A 136 -10.25 -1.81 7.42
CA SER A 136 -11.57 -1.16 7.47
C SER A 136 -12.01 -0.57 6.14
N TYR A 137 -11.11 -0.51 5.15
CA TYR A 137 -11.32 0.07 3.82
C TYR A 137 -11.33 -0.98 2.71
N VAL A 138 -11.32 -2.28 3.04
CA VAL A 138 -11.37 -3.34 2.01
C VAL A 138 -12.70 -3.31 1.25
N HIS A 139 -12.64 -3.45 -0.07
CA HIS A 139 -13.81 -3.46 -0.96
C HIS A 139 -13.50 -4.26 -2.24
N SER A 140 -14.53 -4.61 -3.03
CA SER A 140 -14.39 -5.39 -4.27
C SER A 140 -13.54 -4.71 -5.33
N GLU A 141 -13.65 -3.37 -5.42
CA GLU A 141 -12.91 -2.55 -6.38
C GLU A 141 -11.46 -2.24 -5.95
N ALA A 142 -10.94 -2.91 -4.91
CA ALA A 142 -9.59 -2.66 -4.42
C ALA A 142 -8.57 -2.89 -5.56
N PRO A 143 -7.53 -2.04 -5.69
CA PRO A 143 -6.50 -2.27 -6.69
C PRO A 143 -5.78 -3.61 -6.40
N PRO A 144 -5.12 -4.21 -7.39
CA PRO A 144 -4.29 -5.40 -7.18
C PRO A 144 -3.32 -5.25 -5.99
N PHE A 145 -3.36 -6.21 -5.06
CA PHE A 145 -2.46 -6.27 -3.91
C PHE A 145 -1.49 -7.45 -4.02
N PHE A 146 -0.22 -7.20 -3.68
CA PHE A 146 0.75 -8.24 -3.35
C PHE A 146 1.29 -8.02 -1.93
N VAL A 147 0.71 -8.71 -0.97
CA VAL A 147 1.08 -8.62 0.44
C VAL A 147 2.25 -9.57 0.73
N LEU A 148 3.33 -9.07 1.32
CA LEU A 148 4.50 -9.90 1.68
C LEU A 148 4.79 -9.81 3.17
N HIS A 149 5.12 -10.92 3.82
CA HIS A 149 5.45 -10.92 5.25
C HIS A 149 6.50 -11.98 5.58
N GLY A 150 7.35 -11.74 6.57
CA GLY A 150 8.22 -12.78 7.12
C GLY A 150 7.50 -13.66 8.15
N GLU A 151 7.65 -14.97 8.06
CA GLU A 151 7.02 -15.92 9.00
C GLU A 151 7.51 -15.72 10.45
N LYS A 152 8.79 -15.36 10.63
CA LYS A 152 9.45 -15.18 11.93
C LYS A 152 9.66 -13.72 12.28
N ASP A 153 8.73 -12.87 11.88
CA ASP A 153 8.73 -11.46 12.21
C ASP A 153 8.49 -11.25 13.73
N PRO A 154 9.46 -10.72 14.50
CA PRO A 154 9.31 -10.53 15.94
C PRO A 154 8.56 -9.24 16.29
N MET A 155 8.31 -8.36 15.32
CA MET A 155 7.74 -7.03 15.55
C MET A 155 6.26 -6.96 15.17
N VAL A 156 5.92 -7.55 14.03
CA VAL A 156 4.54 -7.59 13.53
C VAL A 156 4.18 -9.04 13.27
N PRO A 157 3.17 -9.60 13.95
CA PRO A 157 2.76 -10.97 13.69
C PRO A 157 2.32 -11.16 12.22
N SER A 158 2.81 -12.20 11.54
CA SER A 158 2.41 -12.48 10.14
C SER A 158 0.90 -12.72 9.99
N ALA A 159 0.21 -13.04 11.08
CA ALA A 159 -1.24 -13.13 11.16
C ALA A 159 -1.95 -11.81 10.79
N GLN A 160 -1.31 -10.64 10.91
CA GLN A 160 -1.79 -9.36 10.35
C GLN A 160 -1.95 -9.45 8.83
N SER A 161 -0.91 -9.88 8.11
CA SER A 161 -0.98 -10.03 6.65
C SER A 161 -1.92 -11.15 6.21
N ARG A 162 -2.00 -12.25 6.96
CA ARG A 162 -2.96 -13.34 6.68
C ARG A 162 -4.40 -12.84 6.78
N ALA A 163 -4.75 -12.19 7.88
CA ALA A 163 -6.09 -11.64 8.09
C ALA A 163 -6.44 -10.57 7.03
N PHE A 164 -5.52 -9.67 6.72
CA PHE A 164 -5.73 -8.65 5.70
C PHE A 164 -5.91 -9.24 4.29
N SER A 165 -5.08 -10.22 3.90
CA SER A 165 -5.21 -10.89 2.60
C SER A 165 -6.51 -11.68 2.49
N ALA A 166 -6.98 -12.28 3.59
CA ALA A 166 -8.28 -12.94 3.63
C ALA A 166 -9.41 -11.91 3.46
N ALA A 167 -9.39 -10.81 4.22
CA ALA A 167 -10.39 -9.76 4.15
C ALA A 167 -10.51 -9.14 2.74
N LEU A 168 -9.39 -8.92 2.04
CA LEU A 168 -9.41 -8.47 0.65
C LEU A 168 -10.13 -9.48 -0.28
N ARG A 169 -9.85 -10.78 -0.12
CA ARG A 169 -10.47 -11.84 -0.93
C ARG A 169 -11.95 -11.97 -0.62
N ASP A 170 -12.32 -11.93 0.66
CA ASP A 170 -13.71 -12.04 1.12
C ASP A 170 -14.54 -10.83 0.67
N ALA A 171 -13.92 -9.65 0.56
CA ALA A 171 -14.53 -8.46 -0.01
C ALA A 171 -14.67 -8.51 -1.55
N GLY A 172 -14.13 -9.54 -2.22
CA GLY A 172 -14.21 -9.74 -3.66
C GLY A 172 -13.14 -9.01 -4.48
N ALA A 173 -12.03 -8.58 -3.87
CA ALA A 173 -10.94 -7.93 -4.60
C ALA A 173 -10.39 -8.82 -5.72
N ALA A 174 -10.31 -8.29 -6.94
CA ALA A 174 -10.02 -9.07 -8.14
C ALA A 174 -8.62 -9.70 -8.17
N THR A 175 -7.64 -9.16 -7.43
CA THR A 175 -6.27 -9.69 -7.42
C THR A 175 -5.62 -9.49 -6.05
N VAL A 176 -5.39 -10.60 -5.35
CA VAL A 176 -4.76 -10.63 -4.02
C VAL A 176 -3.70 -11.73 -3.97
N SER A 177 -2.45 -11.34 -4.22
CA SER A 177 -1.28 -12.19 -4.00
C SER A 177 -0.81 -12.06 -2.55
N TYR A 178 -0.46 -13.18 -1.92
CA TYR A 178 0.11 -13.21 -0.58
C TYR A 178 1.35 -14.12 -0.56
N ALA A 179 2.46 -13.62 -0.04
CA ALA A 179 3.66 -14.42 0.21
C ALA A 179 4.08 -14.29 1.67
N GLU A 180 3.99 -15.38 2.41
CA GLU A 180 4.62 -15.53 3.72
C GLU A 180 5.97 -16.22 3.53
N LEU A 181 7.06 -15.55 3.90
CA LEU A 181 8.41 -16.03 3.63
C LEU A 181 8.94 -16.86 4.81
N PRO A 182 9.22 -18.16 4.59
CA PRO A 182 9.72 -19.02 5.64
C PRO A 182 11.04 -18.50 6.24
N ASN A 183 11.11 -18.52 7.57
CA ASN A 183 12.27 -18.06 8.34
C ASN A 183 12.69 -16.59 8.10
N ALA A 184 11.88 -15.77 7.43
CA ALA A 184 12.17 -14.37 7.25
C ALA A 184 11.70 -13.56 8.47
N HIS A 185 12.50 -12.57 8.87
CA HIS A 185 12.21 -11.66 9.98
C HIS A 185 11.58 -10.35 9.48
N HIS A 186 11.31 -9.43 10.40
CA HIS A 186 10.99 -8.05 10.04
C HIS A 186 12.08 -7.45 9.15
N ALA A 187 11.69 -6.64 8.17
CA ALA A 187 12.63 -5.94 7.31
C ALA A 187 13.62 -6.85 6.54
N PHE A 188 13.17 -8.05 6.16
CA PHE A 188 13.98 -9.05 5.45
C PHE A 188 14.54 -8.58 4.10
N ASP A 189 14.04 -7.47 3.57
CA ASP A 189 14.37 -6.90 2.27
C ASP A 189 15.43 -5.78 2.31
N LEU A 190 15.79 -5.26 3.50
CA LEU A 190 16.74 -4.15 3.62
C LEU A 190 18.17 -4.51 3.20
N ALA A 191 18.58 -5.76 3.42
CA ALA A 191 19.88 -6.26 2.99
C ALA A 191 19.77 -7.01 1.65
N ALA A 192 20.76 -6.84 0.79
CA ALA A 192 20.88 -7.60 -0.45
C ALA A 192 21.20 -9.07 -0.15
N THR A 193 20.18 -9.93 -0.24
CA THR A 193 20.26 -11.37 0.01
C THR A 193 19.59 -12.10 -1.15
N VAL A 194 19.77 -13.42 -1.25
CA VAL A 194 19.03 -14.24 -2.23
C VAL A 194 17.52 -14.04 -2.06
N ARG A 195 17.04 -14.02 -0.81
CA ARG A 195 15.63 -13.79 -0.48
C ARG A 195 15.14 -12.44 -0.99
N SER A 196 15.83 -11.34 -0.67
CA SER A 196 15.36 -10.00 -1.07
C SER A 196 15.41 -9.80 -2.57
N ARG A 197 16.34 -10.44 -3.29
CA ARG A 197 16.34 -10.47 -4.76
C ARG A 197 15.15 -11.22 -5.32
N MET A 198 14.87 -12.43 -4.84
CA MET A 198 13.71 -13.21 -5.29
C MET A 198 12.38 -12.48 -5.05
N VAL A 199 12.28 -11.78 -3.91
CA VAL A 199 11.11 -10.95 -3.61
C VAL A 199 11.01 -9.76 -4.56
N ALA A 200 12.12 -9.07 -4.83
CA ALA A 200 12.13 -7.96 -5.77
C ALA A 200 11.70 -8.40 -7.18
N GLU A 201 12.18 -9.58 -7.65
CA GLU A 201 11.75 -10.17 -8.91
C GLU A 201 10.26 -10.52 -8.91
N ALA A 202 9.76 -11.16 -7.85
CA ALA A 202 8.34 -11.51 -7.75
C ALA A 202 7.44 -10.27 -7.75
N VAL A 203 7.85 -9.19 -7.08
CA VAL A 203 7.12 -7.92 -7.10
C VAL A 203 7.21 -7.26 -8.47
N SER A 204 8.35 -7.28 -9.15
CA SER A 204 8.44 -6.74 -10.51
C SER A 204 7.59 -7.52 -11.50
N ASP A 205 7.54 -8.85 -11.40
CA ASP A 205 6.71 -9.70 -12.25
C ASP A 205 5.23 -9.41 -12.02
N PHE A 206 4.82 -9.33 -10.74
CA PHE A 206 3.46 -8.94 -10.36
C PHE A 206 3.07 -7.60 -11.00
N LEU A 207 3.88 -6.57 -10.81
CA LEU A 207 3.61 -5.24 -11.33
C LEU A 207 3.65 -5.18 -12.87
N GLY A 208 4.55 -5.95 -13.50
CA GLY A 208 4.63 -6.10 -14.95
C GLY A 208 3.37 -6.73 -15.55
N VAL A 209 2.80 -7.74 -14.88
CA VAL A 209 1.51 -8.34 -15.28
C VAL A 209 0.37 -7.32 -15.17
N ILE A 210 0.31 -6.55 -14.07
CA ILE A 210 -0.72 -5.51 -13.90
C ILE A 210 -0.60 -4.43 -14.99
N TYR A 211 0.62 -3.96 -15.26
CA TYR A 211 0.86 -3.00 -16.33
C TYR A 211 0.46 -3.55 -17.71
N GLY A 212 0.87 -4.77 -18.02
CA GLY A 212 0.52 -5.45 -19.26
C GLY A 212 -1.00 -5.58 -19.48
N ARG A 213 -1.75 -5.94 -18.43
CA ARG A 213 -3.23 -6.00 -18.47
C ARG A 213 -3.85 -4.64 -18.80
N ARG A 214 -3.37 -3.56 -18.18
CA ARG A 214 -3.82 -2.19 -18.48
C ARG A 214 -3.56 -1.81 -19.93
N MET A 215 -2.36 -2.09 -20.43
CA MET A 215 -2.00 -1.78 -21.83
C MET A 215 -2.84 -2.60 -22.82
N GLY A 216 -3.15 -3.86 -22.49
CA GLY A 216 -4.08 -4.69 -23.26
C GLY A 216 -5.49 -4.11 -23.31
N ALA A 217 -6.03 -3.69 -22.16
CA ALA A 217 -7.35 -3.08 -22.08
C ALA A 217 -7.45 -1.77 -22.87
N ARG A 218 -6.43 -0.90 -22.81
CA ARG A 218 -6.35 0.33 -23.62
C ARG A 218 -6.36 0.03 -25.13
N LYS A 219 -5.59 -0.96 -25.59
CA LYS A 219 -5.57 -1.37 -27.01
C LYS A 219 -6.92 -1.92 -27.46
N GLY A 220 -7.58 -2.75 -26.64
CA GLY A 220 -8.92 -3.28 -26.95
C GLY A 220 -9.97 -2.18 -27.05
N SER A 221 -9.93 -1.19 -26.15
CA SER A 221 -10.84 -0.04 -26.20
C SER A 221 -10.64 0.83 -27.45
N LEU A 222 -9.39 1.07 -27.87
CA LEU A 222 -9.06 1.82 -29.10
C LEU A 222 -9.48 1.06 -30.38
N ALA A 223 -9.39 -0.27 -30.38
CA ALA A 223 -9.81 -1.10 -31.51
C ALA A 223 -11.34 -1.08 -31.70
N LEU A 224 -12.11 -1.01 -30.61
CA LEU A 224 -13.58 -0.93 -30.65
C LEU A 224 -14.11 0.47 -30.99
N SER A 225 -13.31 1.52 -30.87
CA SER A 225 -13.70 2.91 -31.19
C SER A 225 -13.39 3.34 -32.63
N SER A 226 -12.84 2.45 -33.46
CA SER A 226 -12.60 2.75 -34.88
C SER A 226 -13.90 2.59 -35.68
N PRO A 227 -14.38 3.62 -36.41
CA PRO A 227 -15.59 3.49 -37.21
C PRO A 227 -15.38 2.47 -38.33
N PRO A 228 -16.43 1.77 -38.79
CA PRO A 228 -16.32 0.86 -39.91
C PRO A 228 -15.83 1.64 -41.13
N ALA A 229 -14.81 1.09 -41.81
CA ALA A 229 -14.29 1.66 -43.03
C ALA A 229 -15.41 1.75 -44.08
N SER A 230 -15.65 2.98 -44.56
CA SER A 230 -16.62 3.32 -45.60
C SER A 230 -16.27 2.73 -46.96
#